data_AF-R7L2K9-F1
#
_entry.id   AF-R7L2K9-F1
#
_cell.length_a   1.000
_cell.length_b   1.000
_cell.length_c   1.000
_cell.angle_alpha   90.00
_cell.angle_beta   90.00
_cell.angle_gamma   90.00
#
_symmetry.space_group_name_H-M   'P 1'
#
loop_
_entity.id
_entity.type
_entity.pdbx_description
1 polymer ?
#
loop_
_entity_poly.entity_id
_entity_poly.type
_entity_poly.pdbx_seq_one_letter_code
_entity_poly.pdbx_strand_id
1 'polypeptide(L)'
;MSNNVSDTLRKYGVNDSSYYHWKAKYGGMDSKRIQRLRELERENVRLKSIVADQMHDITILRDINSKNWESPKSEEPPPRI
;
A
#
# COMPACT_ATOMS: atom_id res chain seq x y z
N MET A 1 7.74 -12.70 -44.00
CA MET A 1 6.83 -11.82 -43.23
C MET A 1 7.70 -10.77 -42.57
N SER A 2 7.47 -9.48 -42.84
CA SER A 2 8.20 -8.42 -42.14
C SER A 2 7.68 -8.39 -40.70
N ASN A 3 8.52 -8.76 -39.73
CA ASN A 3 8.15 -8.79 -38.33
C ASN A 3 8.31 -7.38 -37.74
N ASN A 4 7.39 -6.48 -38.08
CA ASN A 4 7.36 -5.14 -37.48
C ASN A 4 6.83 -5.23 -36.04
N VAL A 5 7.37 -4.39 -35.15
CA VAL A 5 6.95 -4.27 -33.75
C VAL A 5 5.46 -3.97 -33.68
N SER A 6 4.93 -3.04 -34.47
CA SER A 6 3.49 -2.69 -34.45
C SER A 6 2.58 -3.86 -34.83
N ASP A 7 2.96 -4.69 -35.80
CA ASP A 7 2.18 -5.89 -36.17
C ASP A 7 2.17 -6.93 -35.04
N THR A 8 3.29 -7.06 -34.34
CA THR A 8 3.42 -7.94 -33.18
C THR A 8 2.57 -7.45 -32.02
N LEU A 9 2.62 -6.16 -31.72
CA LEU A 9 1.84 -5.56 -30.63
C LEU A 9 0.34 -5.67 -30.89
N ARG A 10 -0.10 -5.40 -32.12
CA ARG A 10 -1.50 -5.58 -32.53
C ARG A 10 -1.97 -7.04 -32.40
N LYS A 11 -1.13 -8.03 -32.74
CA LYS A 11 -1.45 -9.45 -32.55
C LYS A 11 -1.71 -9.81 -31.09
N TYR A 12 -0.96 -9.21 -30.16
CA TYR A 12 -1.10 -9.45 -28.71
C TYR A 12 -2.04 -8.45 -28.02
N GLY A 13 -2.75 -7.59 -28.77
CA GLY A 13 -3.65 -6.58 -28.20
C GLY A 13 -2.94 -5.52 -27.36
N VAL A 14 -1.65 -5.30 -27.57
CA VAL A 14 -0.84 -4.30 -26.88
C VAL A 14 -0.83 -3.01 -27.69
N ASN A 15 -1.07 -1.88 -27.03
CA ASN A 15 -0.93 -0.57 -27.66
C ASN A 15 0.56 -0.18 -27.78
N ASP A 16 0.93 0.39 -28.93
CA ASP A 16 2.28 0.90 -29.22
C ASP A 16 2.76 1.86 -28.13
N SER A 17 1.89 2.77 -27.66
CA SER A 17 2.24 3.72 -26.58
C SER A 17 2.67 3.02 -25.29
N SER A 18 1.92 1.98 -24.87
CA SER A 18 2.22 1.21 -23.66
C SER A 18 3.54 0.45 -23.80
N TYR A 19 3.78 -0.13 -24.98
CA TYR A 19 5.04 -0.83 -25.25
C TYR A 19 6.24 0.12 -25.17
N TYR A 20 6.20 1.26 -25.84
CA TYR A 20 7.32 2.22 -25.81
C TYR A 20 7.51 2.83 -24.42
N HIS A 21 6.44 3.03 -23.64
CA HIS A 21 6.55 3.43 -22.24
C HIS A 21 7.31 2.39 -21.41
N TRP A 22 6.95 1.11 -21.51
CA TRP A 22 7.68 0.04 -20.83
C TRP A 22 9.11 -0.13 -21.34
N LYS A 23 9.33 0.03 -22.65
CA LYS A 23 10.67 -0.02 -23.24
C LYS A 23 11.55 1.11 -22.72
N ALA A 24 11.03 2.33 -22.58
CA ALA A 24 11.77 3.44 -21.98
C ALA A 24 12.08 3.19 -20.49
N LYS A 25 11.13 2.63 -19.75
CA LYS A 25 11.25 2.40 -18.30
C LYS A 25 12.11 1.19 -17.93
N TYR A 26 12.04 0.11 -18.72
CA TYR A 26 12.61 -1.20 -18.39
C TYR A 26 13.54 -1.76 -19.47
N GLY A 27 13.58 -1.19 -20.68
CA GLY A 27 14.27 -1.78 -21.84
C GLY A 27 15.79 -1.84 -21.75
N GLY A 28 16.41 -1.05 -20.85
CA GLY A 28 17.84 -1.14 -20.52
C GLY A 28 18.14 -1.88 -19.22
N MET A 29 17.14 -2.47 -18.58
CA MET A 29 17.26 -3.11 -17.27
C MET A 29 17.53 -4.61 -17.43
N ASP A 30 18.50 -5.14 -16.68
CA ASP A 30 18.74 -6.59 -16.66
C ASP A 30 17.54 -7.37 -16.12
N SER A 31 17.31 -8.55 -16.68
CA SER A 31 16.18 -9.44 -16.33
C SER A 31 16.12 -9.74 -14.82
N LYS A 32 17.26 -9.99 -14.16
CA LYS A 32 17.31 -10.24 -12.71
C LYS A 32 16.91 -9.00 -11.91
N ARG A 33 17.26 -7.81 -12.41
CA ARG A 33 16.89 -6.54 -11.77
C ARG A 33 15.40 -6.26 -11.90
N ILE A 34 14.79 -6.59 -13.03
CA ILE A 34 13.32 -6.52 -13.21
C ILE A 34 12.61 -7.48 -12.25
N GLN A 35 13.10 -8.72 -12.13
CA GLN A 35 12.54 -9.70 -11.20
C GLN A 35 12.61 -9.21 -9.75
N ARG A 36 13.77 -8.71 -9.33
CA ARG A 36 13.97 -8.16 -7.99
C ARG A 36 13.05 -6.96 -7.73
N LEU A 37 12.85 -6.09 -8.72
CA LEU A 37 11.95 -4.95 -8.61
C LEU A 37 10.51 -5.39 -8.36
N ARG A 38 10.02 -6.40 -9.09
CA ARG A 38 8.68 -6.96 -8.87
C ARG A 38 8.51 -7.61 -7.49
N GLU A 39 9.55 -8.28 -6.99
CA GLU A 39 9.54 -8.83 -5.63
C GLU A 39 9.46 -7.73 -4.57
N LEU A 40 10.25 -6.67 -4.73
CA LEU A 40 10.23 -5.51 -3.84
C LEU A 40 8.88 -4.78 -3.89
N GLU A 41 8.27 -4.65 -5.06
CA GLU A 41 6.93 -4.06 -5.20
C GLU A 41 5.88 -4.89 -4.44
N ARG A 42 5.91 -6.23 -4.58
CA ARG A 42 4.99 -7.11 -3.83
C ARG A 42 5.19 -7.01 -2.33
N GLU A 43 6.44 -7.03 -1.88
CA GLU A 43 6.75 -6.94 -0.46
C GLU A 43 6.36 -5.57 0.10
N ASN A 44 6.54 -4.49 -0.67
CA ASN A 44 6.12 -3.15 -0.27
C ASN A 44 4.59 -3.06 -0.07
N VAL A 45 3.81 -3.68 -0.95
CA VAL A 45 2.34 -3.78 -0.79
C VAL A 45 1.98 -4.55 0.47
N ARG A 46 2.61 -5.71 0.70
CA ARG A 46 2.38 -6.52 1.90
C ARG A 46 2.69 -5.74 3.18
N LEU A 47 3.84 -5.08 3.24
CA LEU A 47 4.27 -4.28 4.37
C LEU A 47 3.34 -3.10 4.64
N LYS A 48 2.88 -2.40 3.58
CA LYS A 48 1.90 -1.31 3.73
C LYS A 48 0.58 -1.78 4.32
N SER A 49 0.09 -2.96 3.93
CA SER A 49 -1.11 -3.55 4.52
C SER A 49 -0.93 -3.80 6.02
N ILE A 50 0.18 -4.45 6.40
CA ILE A 50 0.48 -4.75 7.80
C ILE A 50 0.57 -3.47 8.64
N VAL A 51 1.24 -2.45 8.12
CA VAL A 51 1.35 -1.17 8.81
C VAL A 51 -0.02 -0.51 8.97
N ALA A 52 -0.89 -0.57 7.96
CA ALA A 52 -2.24 -0.02 8.05
C ALA A 52 -3.07 -0.76 9.12
N ASP A 53 -3.00 -2.09 9.16
CA ASP A 53 -3.69 -2.91 10.17
C ASP A 53 -3.17 -2.57 11.59
N GLN A 54 -1.85 -2.50 11.78
CA GLN A 54 -1.25 -2.10 13.05
C GLN A 54 -1.64 -0.69 13.48
N MET A 55 -1.68 0.26 12.55
CA MET A 55 -2.13 1.63 12.83
C MET A 55 -3.60 1.67 13.26
N HIS A 56 -4.44 0.80 12.69
CA HIS A 56 -5.82 0.65 13.10
C HIS A 56 -5.92 0.13 14.54
N ASP A 57 -5.20 -0.94 14.88
CA ASP A 57 -5.17 -1.51 16.23
C ASP A 57 -4.68 -0.50 17.27
N ILE A 58 -3.60 0.23 16.96
CA ILE A 58 -3.06 1.28 17.83
C ILE A 58 -4.10 2.37 18.08
N THR A 59 -4.86 2.77 17.05
CA THR A 59 -5.93 3.78 17.20
C THR A 59 -7.00 3.28 18.16
N ILE A 60 -7.49 2.05 17.97
CA ILE A 60 -8.49 1.44 18.86
C ILE A 60 -7.98 1.36 20.30
N LEU A 61 -6.75 0.89 20.50
CA LEU A 61 -6.16 0.75 21.83
C LEU A 61 -6.01 2.10 22.54
N ARG A 62 -5.59 3.15 21.82
CA ARG A 62 -5.54 4.50 22.37
C ARG A 62 -6.91 5.01 22.78
N ASP A 63 -7.92 4.83 21.94
CA ASP A 63 -9.29 5.27 22.22
C ASP A 63 -9.88 4.59 23.46
N ILE A 64 -9.63 3.28 23.64
CA ILE A 64 -10.04 2.54 24.84
C ILE A 64 -9.33 3.09 26.07
N ASN A 65 -8.01 3.27 26.00
CA ASN A 65 -7.22 3.75 27.13
C ASN A 65 -7.60 5.18 27.55
N SER A 66 -7.96 6.05 26.60
CA SER A 66 -8.43 7.40 26.87
C SER A 66 -9.78 7.44 27.60
N LYS A 67 -10.67 6.47 27.37
CA LYS A 67 -11.99 6.40 28.03
C LYS A 67 -11.93 5.84 29.45
N ASN A 68 -10.91 5.05 29.77
CA ASN A 68 -10.81 4.35 31.06
C ASN A 68 -10.29 5.24 32.21
N TRP A 69 -9.98 6.51 31.94
CA TRP A 69 -9.42 7.47 32.92
C TRP A 69 -10.42 8.53 33.41
N GLU A 70 -11.70 8.42 33.06
CA GLU A 70 -12.73 9.22 33.73
C GLU A 70 -12.95 8.65 35.14
N SER A 71 -12.18 9.18 36.11
CA SER A 71 -12.43 8.93 37.53
C SER A 71 -13.92 9.18 37.84
N PRO A 72 -14.57 8.35 38.69
CA PRO A 72 -15.90 8.67 39.18
C PRO A 72 -15.86 10.09 39.74
N LYS A 73 -16.70 10.98 39.22
CA LYS A 73 -16.85 12.33 39.78
C LYS A 73 -17.06 12.14 41.27
N SER A 74 -16.13 12.64 42.08
CA SER A 74 -16.25 12.61 43.53
C SER A 74 -17.61 13.23 43.87
N GLU A 75 -18.55 12.41 44.33
CA GLU A 75 -19.82 12.87 44.84
C GLU A 75 -19.50 13.86 45.97
N GLU A 76 -19.77 15.14 45.76
CA GLU A 76 -19.63 16.13 46.82
C GLU A 76 -20.53 15.69 47.98
N PRO A 77 -20.01 15.65 49.22
CA PRO A 77 -20.80 15.20 50.36
C PRO A 77 -22.02 16.12 50.52
N PRO A 78 -23.22 15.55 50.79
CA PRO A 78 -24.45 16.32 50.86
C PRO A 78 -24.31 17.47 51.88
N PRO A 79 -24.88 18.65 51.58
CA PRO A 79 -24.78 19.81 52.46
C PRO A 79 -25.33 19.45 53.85
N ARG A 80 -24.53 19.70 54.89
CA ARG A 80 -24.98 19.52 56.27
C ARG A 80 -26.03 20.58 56.56
N ILE A 81 -27.27 20.12 56.74
CA ILE A 81 -28.40 20.88 57.30
C ILE A 81 -28.12 21.15 58.78
#